data_AF-A0A1G1NQA9-F1
#
_entry.id   AF-A0A1G1NQA9-F1
#
_cell.length_a   1.000
_cell.length_b   1.000
_cell.length_c   1.000
_cell.angle_alpha   90.00
_cell.angle_beta   90.00
_cell.angle_gamma   90.00
#
_symmetry.space_group_name_H-M   'P 1'
#
loop_
_entity.id
_entity.type
_entity.pdbx_description
1 polymer ?
#
loop_
_entity_poly.entity_id
_entity_poly.type
_entity_poly.pdbx_seq_one_letter_code
_entity_poly.pdbx_strand_id
1 'polypeptide(L)'
;MFPASGKGKYMVSKNTKTCPHCKMEIPRGATKCPHCQSDLRSWFLRHYIVTILGAIFFVGTIISVASDNADRSGRGENKQELAQSQVSYETVTQWDIPNGGKGKIIVIPENYLNETGMLALGETLKSEAVNDRNASITVFSDRKAADLRDKVISEKATSSEEEFYLDHLVASYSKNANTGFHVFEIWFDGINGSDSKKIEY
;
A
#
# COMPACT_ATOMS: atom_id res chain seq x y z
N MET A 1 48.40 -0.38 46.69
CA MET A 1 48.20 -1.58 45.86
C MET A 1 46.76 -1.52 45.34
N PHE A 2 46.58 -1.11 44.08
CA PHE A 2 45.28 -1.11 43.41
C PHE A 2 45.15 -2.41 42.61
N PRO A 3 43.94 -2.96 42.44
CA PRO A 3 43.62 -3.67 41.22
C PRO A 3 42.60 -2.89 40.38
N ALA A 4 42.84 -3.00 39.08
CA ALA A 4 42.12 -2.40 37.98
C ALA A 4 40.91 -3.25 37.54
N SER A 5 40.23 -2.73 36.51
CA SER A 5 39.38 -3.44 35.53
C SER A 5 37.86 -3.35 35.80
N GLY A 6 37.00 -2.95 34.87
CA GLY A 6 37.18 -2.73 33.45
C GLY A 6 36.20 -1.66 32.94
N LYS A 7 36.71 -0.79 32.06
CA LYS A 7 35.90 0.17 31.31
C LYS A 7 35.19 -0.59 30.19
N GLY A 8 33.90 -0.87 30.38
CA GLY A 8 33.01 -1.27 29.29
C GLY A 8 32.96 -0.16 28.25
N LYS A 9 33.66 -0.35 27.13
CA LYS A 9 33.54 0.50 25.96
C LYS A 9 32.17 0.25 25.34
N TYR A 10 31.21 1.12 25.64
CA TYR A 10 29.96 1.17 24.89
C TYR A 10 30.28 1.49 23.44
N MET A 11 29.96 0.55 22.55
CA MET A 11 30.04 0.73 21.12
C MET A 11 28.99 1.77 20.74
N VAL A 12 29.40 3.00 20.48
CA VAL A 12 28.56 4.02 19.83
C VAL A 12 28.30 3.54 18.41
N SER A 13 27.23 2.76 18.25
CA SER A 13 26.64 2.45 16.96
C SER A 13 26.21 3.77 16.33
N LYS A 14 26.83 4.16 15.21
CA LYS A 14 26.53 5.37 14.43
C LYS A 14 25.12 5.39 13.80
N ASN A 15 24.19 4.57 14.31
CA ASN A 15 22.87 4.35 13.73
C ASN A 15 21.73 4.52 14.76
N THR A 16 21.90 5.42 15.72
CA THR A 16 20.84 5.87 16.62
C THR A 16 20.27 7.22 16.19
N LYS A 17 19.00 7.46 16.52
CA LYS A 17 18.30 8.75 16.43
C LYS A 17 17.73 9.08 17.81
N THR A 18 17.48 10.35 18.08
CA THR A 18 16.81 10.77 19.30
C THR A 18 15.29 10.67 19.11
N CYS A 19 14.60 10.05 20.07
CA CYS A 19 13.14 10.04 20.06
C CYS A 19 12.58 11.46 20.26
N PRO A 20 11.67 11.96 19.41
CA PRO A 20 11.10 13.31 19.55
C PRO A 20 10.20 13.48 20.79
N HIS A 21 9.70 12.38 21.37
CA HIS A 21 8.79 12.42 22.53
C HIS A 21 9.53 12.32 23.87
N CYS A 22 10.33 11.28 24.07
CA CYS A 22 11.03 11.04 25.34
C CYS A 22 12.50 11.45 25.35
N LYS A 23 13.05 11.88 24.21
CA LYS A 23 14.44 12.32 24.05
C LYS A 23 15.51 11.26 24.35
N MET A 24 15.13 9.99 24.47
CA MET A 24 16.09 8.89 24.61
C MET A 24 16.65 8.48 23.24
N GLU A 25 17.86 7.90 23.24
CA GLU A 25 18.48 7.34 22.05
C GLU A 25 17.80 6.03 21.66
N ILE A 26 17.42 5.93 20.39
CA ILE A 26 16.71 4.78 19.82
C ILE A 26 17.36 4.38 18.49
N PRO A 27 17.24 3.13 18.03
CA PRO A 27 17.76 2.73 16.73
C PRO A 27 17.10 3.55 15.60
N ARG A 28 17.85 3.94 14.56
CA ARG A 28 17.34 4.78 13.45
C ARG A 28 16.15 4.17 12.72
N GLY A 29 16.13 2.84 12.58
CA GLY A 29 15.04 2.07 11.98
C GLY A 29 13.84 1.82 12.90
N ALA A 30 13.87 2.31 14.16
CA ALA A 30 12.74 2.13 15.07
C ALA A 30 11.49 2.85 14.54
N THR A 31 10.44 2.08 14.32
CA THR A 31 9.07 2.53 14.01
C THR A 31 8.30 2.88 15.27
N LYS A 32 8.61 2.23 16.41
CA LYS A 32 8.10 2.58 17.76
C LYS A 32 9.25 2.77 18.73
N CYS A 33 9.10 3.71 19.67
CA CYS A 33 10.10 3.95 20.70
C CYS A 33 10.05 2.87 21.82
N PRO A 34 11.14 2.17 22.15
CA PRO A 34 11.14 1.15 23.21
C PRO A 34 10.97 1.71 24.63
N HIS A 35 11.17 3.02 24.82
CA HIS A 35 11.13 3.65 26.13
C HIS A 35 9.77 4.30 26.45
N CYS A 36 9.13 4.91 25.47
CA CYS A 36 7.86 5.62 25.65
C CYS A 36 6.73 5.12 24.76
N GLN A 37 6.99 4.10 23.93
CA GLN A 37 6.04 3.48 22.99
C GLN A 37 5.38 4.43 21.97
N SER A 38 5.88 5.66 21.84
CA SER A 38 5.40 6.59 20.83
C SER A 38 5.76 6.10 19.42
N ASP A 39 4.81 6.25 18.50
CA ASP A 39 5.01 5.97 17.08
C ASP A 39 5.94 7.02 16.47
N LEU A 40 6.91 6.55 15.68
CA LEU A 40 7.99 7.34 15.08
C LEU A 40 7.89 7.39 13.55
N ARG A 41 6.87 6.76 12.96
CA ARG A 41 6.60 6.85 11.53
C ARG A 41 6.24 8.28 11.19
N SER A 42 6.72 8.78 10.05
CA SER A 42 6.34 10.11 9.60
C SER A 42 4.83 10.13 9.36
N TRP A 43 4.19 11.30 9.49
CA TRP A 43 2.76 11.45 9.22
C TRP A 43 2.38 10.88 7.83
N PHE A 44 3.29 10.98 6.86
CA PHE A 44 3.12 10.45 5.51
C PHE A 44 3.16 8.91 5.43
N LEU A 45 4.06 8.25 6.16
CA LEU A 45 4.06 6.78 6.24
C LEU A 45 2.90 6.27 7.11
N ARG A 46 2.48 7.04 8.12
CA ARG A 46 1.34 6.73 8.97
C ARG A 46 0.00 6.87 8.22
N HIS A 47 -0.12 7.85 7.33
CA HIS A 47 -1.32 8.11 6.55
C HIS A 47 -1.07 7.93 5.05
N TYR A 48 -0.31 6.91 4.66
CA TYR A 48 0.09 6.68 3.27
C TYR A 48 -1.12 6.68 2.31
N ILE A 49 -2.22 6.05 2.73
CA ILE A 49 -3.48 6.02 1.96
C ILE A 49 -4.07 7.43 1.76
N VAL A 50 -4.12 8.27 2.81
CA VAL A 50 -4.61 9.66 2.70
C VAL A 50 -3.67 10.49 1.83
N THR A 51 -2.36 10.24 1.90
CA THR A 51 -1.38 10.97 1.07
C THR A 51 -1.46 10.61 -0.40
N ILE A 52 -1.68 9.33 -0.74
CA ILE A 52 -1.92 8.90 -2.13
C ILE A 52 -3.25 9.45 -2.64
N LEU A 53 -4.33 9.27 -1.88
CA LEU A 53 -5.65 9.77 -2.29
C LEU A 53 -5.66 11.30 -2.41
N GLY A 54 -4.98 12.00 -1.50
CA GLY A 54 -4.79 13.45 -1.54
C GLY A 54 -3.95 13.91 -2.74
N ALA A 55 -2.85 13.22 -3.07
CA ALA A 55 -2.06 13.52 -4.27
C ALA A 55 -2.87 13.33 -5.55
N ILE A 56 -3.70 12.29 -5.62
CA ILE A 56 -4.63 12.06 -6.75
C ILE A 56 -5.67 13.18 -6.85
N PHE A 57 -6.17 13.70 -5.72
CA PHE A 57 -7.18 14.77 -5.70
C PHE A 57 -6.60 16.18 -5.96
N PHE A 58 -5.39 16.47 -5.48
CA PHE A 58 -4.80 17.81 -5.54
C PHE A 58 -4.03 18.11 -6.83
N VAL A 59 -3.55 17.10 -7.56
CA VAL A 59 -2.90 17.32 -8.87
C VAL A 59 -3.93 17.60 -9.98
N GLY A 60 -5.23 17.44 -9.71
CA GLY A 60 -6.32 17.61 -10.68
C GLY A 60 -6.80 19.04 -10.95
N THR A 61 -6.19 20.09 -10.39
CA THR A 61 -6.80 21.45 -10.42
C THR A 61 -6.10 22.50 -11.28
N ILE A 62 -5.14 22.16 -12.14
CA ILE A 62 -4.74 23.07 -13.23
C ILE A 62 -4.45 22.28 -14.50
N ILE A 63 -5.42 22.25 -15.42
CA ILE A 63 -5.29 22.61 -16.85
C ILE A 63 -6.70 22.56 -17.46
N SER A 64 -7.17 23.72 -17.91
CA SER A 64 -8.39 23.86 -18.69
C SER A 64 -8.11 23.72 -20.18
N VAL A 65 -8.97 22.92 -20.83
CA VAL A 65 -9.56 23.00 -22.19
C VAL A 65 -8.66 23.06 -23.44
N ALA A 66 -8.75 22.00 -24.26
CA ALA A 66 -9.22 22.07 -25.64
C ALA A 66 -9.58 20.64 -26.12
N SER A 67 -10.82 20.48 -26.57
CA SER A 67 -11.36 19.24 -27.14
C SER A 67 -11.03 19.15 -28.63
N ASP A 68 -10.79 17.94 -29.13
CA ASP A 68 -11.21 17.57 -30.49
C ASP A 68 -11.65 16.10 -30.53
N ASN A 69 -12.76 15.88 -31.23
CA ASN A 69 -13.46 14.61 -31.36
C ASN A 69 -12.72 13.66 -32.32
N ALA A 70 -12.77 12.35 -32.04
CA ALA A 70 -12.70 11.34 -33.09
C ALA A 70 -13.58 10.14 -32.72
N ASP A 71 -14.49 9.82 -33.66
CA ASP A 71 -15.50 8.79 -33.59
C ASP A 71 -14.95 7.36 -33.78
N ARG A 72 -15.83 6.41 -33.45
CA ARG A 72 -15.65 4.97 -33.22
C ARG A 72 -15.25 4.10 -34.42
N SER A 73 -14.83 2.87 -34.07
CA SER A 73 -14.89 1.57 -34.78
C SER A 73 -13.49 1.04 -35.12
N GLY A 74 -13.00 -0.11 -34.68
CA GLY A 74 -13.65 -1.33 -34.21
C GLY A 74 -13.07 -2.49 -35.02
N ARG A 75 -12.17 -3.31 -34.45
CA ARG A 75 -11.93 -4.69 -34.89
C ARG A 75 -11.04 -5.42 -33.88
N GLY A 76 -11.60 -6.46 -33.27
CA GLY A 76 -10.86 -7.35 -32.39
C GLY A 76 -9.87 -8.21 -33.17
N GLU A 77 -8.73 -8.44 -32.54
CA GLU A 77 -7.96 -9.66 -32.74
C GLU A 77 -7.91 -10.40 -31.40
N ASN A 78 -8.52 -11.58 -31.46
CA ASN A 78 -8.57 -12.57 -30.41
C ASN A 78 -7.18 -13.20 -30.32
N LYS A 79 -6.45 -12.92 -29.23
CA LYS A 79 -5.31 -13.73 -28.81
C LYS A 79 -5.65 -14.32 -27.45
N GLN A 80 -6.59 -15.27 -27.45
CA GLN A 80 -6.56 -16.33 -26.47
C GLN A 80 -5.32 -17.17 -26.75
N GLU A 81 -4.32 -17.09 -25.86
CA GLU A 81 -3.66 -18.25 -25.24
C GLU A 81 -2.57 -17.77 -24.26
N LEU A 82 -2.97 -17.55 -23.01
CA LEU A 82 -2.31 -18.17 -21.86
C LEU A 82 -3.37 -18.31 -20.76
N ALA A 83 -4.03 -19.46 -20.71
CA ALA A 83 -4.83 -19.84 -19.56
C ALA A 83 -3.85 -20.18 -18.42
N GLN A 84 -3.56 -19.23 -17.55
CA GLN A 84 -2.82 -19.51 -16.31
C GLN A 84 -3.34 -18.65 -15.16
N SER A 85 -4.11 -19.33 -14.30
CA SER A 85 -4.62 -18.97 -12.97
C SER A 85 -5.17 -17.55 -12.80
N GLN A 86 -6.48 -17.39 -13.03
CA GLN A 86 -7.24 -16.33 -12.36
C GLN A 86 -7.03 -16.50 -10.85
N VAL A 87 -6.39 -15.53 -10.20
CA VAL A 87 -6.19 -15.55 -8.75
C VAL A 87 -7.56 -15.43 -8.07
N SER A 88 -7.90 -16.40 -7.23
CA SER A 88 -9.14 -16.34 -6.44
C SER A 88 -8.96 -15.33 -5.31
N TYR A 89 -9.89 -14.39 -5.21
CA TYR A 89 -9.93 -13.41 -4.12
C TYR A 89 -11.39 -13.17 -3.72
N GLU A 90 -11.59 -12.69 -2.49
CA GLU A 90 -12.89 -12.25 -1.99
C GLU A 90 -13.01 -10.73 -2.14
N THR A 91 -14.15 -10.23 -2.63
CA THR A 91 -14.48 -8.80 -2.57
C THR A 91 -15.19 -8.49 -1.26
N VAL A 92 -14.55 -7.72 -0.38
CA VAL A 92 -15.11 -7.31 0.91
C VAL A 92 -16.07 -6.14 0.74
N THR A 93 -15.67 -5.14 -0.05
CA THR A 93 -16.54 -4.02 -0.41
C THR A 93 -16.13 -3.47 -1.76
N GLN A 94 -17.08 -2.85 -2.45
CA GLN A 94 -16.91 -2.21 -3.74
C GLN A 94 -17.74 -0.93 -3.79
N TRP A 95 -17.18 0.11 -4.38
CA TRP A 95 -17.87 1.39 -4.58
C TRP A 95 -17.55 1.97 -5.96
N ASP A 96 -18.39 2.91 -6.40
CA ASP A 96 -18.17 3.71 -7.60
C ASP A 96 -17.23 4.87 -7.31
N ILE A 97 -16.22 5.07 -8.15
CA ILE A 97 -15.30 6.21 -8.05
C ILE A 97 -15.87 7.38 -8.87
N PRO A 98 -16.00 8.59 -8.29
CA PRO A 98 -16.35 9.79 -9.06
C PRO A 98 -15.38 9.98 -10.24
N ASN A 99 -15.91 10.33 -11.41
CA ASN A 99 -15.20 10.33 -12.69
C ASN A 99 -14.90 8.95 -13.30
N GLY A 100 -15.57 7.89 -12.84
CA GLY A 100 -15.70 6.61 -13.53
C GLY A 100 -14.75 5.53 -13.05
N GLY A 101 -15.27 4.30 -12.97
CA GLY A 101 -14.59 3.08 -12.55
C GLY A 101 -14.88 2.68 -11.10
N LYS A 102 -14.12 1.72 -10.55
CA LYS A 102 -14.46 1.04 -9.29
C LYS A 102 -13.34 1.10 -8.26
N GLY A 103 -13.74 1.31 -7.00
CA GLY A 103 -12.89 1.07 -5.85
C GLY A 103 -13.26 -0.26 -5.21
N LYS A 104 -12.28 -1.03 -4.74
CA LYS A 104 -12.51 -2.33 -4.08
C LYS A 104 -11.61 -2.49 -2.86
N ILE A 105 -12.10 -3.23 -1.87
CA ILE A 105 -11.25 -3.93 -0.91
C ILE A 105 -11.38 -5.42 -1.19
N ILE A 106 -10.25 -6.09 -1.35
CA ILE A 106 -10.22 -7.53 -1.60
C ILE A 106 -9.34 -8.24 -0.57
N VAL A 107 -9.62 -9.52 -0.36
CA VAL A 107 -8.81 -10.42 0.46
C VAL A 107 -8.34 -11.57 -0.41
N ILE A 108 -7.04 -11.87 -0.35
CA ILE A 108 -6.45 -13.00 -1.06
C ILE A 108 -6.07 -14.12 -0.08
N PRO A 109 -6.17 -15.39 -0.48
CA PRO A 109 -5.57 -16.49 0.25
C PRO A 109 -4.04 -16.33 0.37
N GLU A 110 -3.47 -16.68 1.52
CA GLU A 110 -2.02 -16.57 1.80
C GLU A 110 -1.14 -17.32 0.81
N ASN A 111 -1.63 -18.40 0.19
CA ASN A 111 -0.87 -19.15 -0.82
C ASN A 111 -0.62 -18.36 -2.12
N TYR A 112 -1.26 -17.20 -2.30
CA TYR A 112 -0.95 -16.26 -3.38
C TYR A 112 0.01 -15.14 -2.96
N LEU A 113 0.38 -15.04 -1.68
CA LEU A 113 1.33 -14.04 -1.15
C LEU A 113 2.78 -14.47 -1.43
N ASN A 114 3.08 -14.62 -2.72
CA ASN A 114 4.40 -14.87 -3.27
C ASN A 114 4.50 -14.20 -4.64
N GLU A 115 5.71 -14.11 -5.19
CA GLU A 115 5.94 -13.36 -6.43
C GLU A 115 5.03 -13.82 -7.58
N THR A 116 4.92 -15.12 -7.82
CA THR A 116 4.07 -15.66 -8.89
C THR A 116 2.60 -15.32 -8.68
N GLY A 117 2.08 -15.52 -7.47
CA GLY A 117 0.69 -15.25 -7.12
C GLY A 117 0.34 -13.77 -7.22
N MET A 118 1.19 -12.88 -6.71
CA MET A 118 0.96 -11.43 -6.76
C MET A 118 1.08 -10.90 -8.19
N LEU A 119 2.03 -11.39 -9.00
CA LEU A 119 2.09 -11.01 -10.43
C LEU A 119 0.82 -11.42 -11.18
N ALA A 120 0.34 -12.64 -10.97
CA ALA A 120 -0.92 -13.10 -11.57
C ALA A 120 -2.13 -12.30 -11.09
N LEU A 121 -2.14 -11.88 -9.81
CA LEU A 121 -3.16 -10.99 -9.27
C LEU A 121 -3.12 -9.63 -9.97
N GLY A 122 -1.94 -9.03 -10.15
CA GLY A 122 -1.75 -7.77 -10.86
C GLY A 122 -2.35 -7.81 -12.28
N GLU A 123 -2.04 -8.85 -13.05
CA GLU A 123 -2.62 -9.04 -14.39
C GLU A 123 -4.14 -9.25 -14.36
N THR A 124 -4.64 -9.98 -13.35
CA THR A 124 -6.08 -10.16 -13.15
C THR A 124 -6.77 -8.81 -12.91
N LEU A 125 -6.27 -8.01 -11.97
CA LEU A 125 -6.81 -6.69 -11.64
C LEU A 125 -6.69 -5.71 -12.82
N LYS A 126 -5.59 -5.79 -13.58
CA LYS A 126 -5.39 -5.03 -14.81
C LYS A 126 -6.45 -5.34 -15.86
N SER A 127 -6.69 -6.62 -16.11
CA SER A 127 -7.68 -7.08 -17.07
C SER A 127 -9.10 -6.67 -16.66
N GLU A 128 -9.44 -6.81 -15.38
CA GLU A 128 -10.75 -6.41 -14.86
C GLU A 128 -11.00 -4.90 -14.98
N ALA A 129 -9.98 -4.08 -14.68
CA ALA A 129 -10.08 -2.63 -14.72
C ALA A 129 -9.85 -2.04 -16.12
N VAL A 130 -9.86 -2.83 -17.20
CA VAL A 130 -9.57 -2.35 -18.56
C VAL A 130 -10.53 -1.23 -18.99
N ASN A 131 -11.82 -1.39 -18.69
CA ASN A 131 -12.88 -0.43 -19.03
C ASN A 131 -13.09 0.64 -17.96
N ASP A 132 -12.45 0.51 -16.80
CA ASP A 132 -12.54 1.49 -15.73
C ASP A 132 -11.63 2.68 -16.05
N ARG A 133 -12.19 3.91 -16.02
CA ARG A 133 -11.39 5.13 -16.16
C ARG A 133 -10.44 5.30 -14.98
N ASN A 134 -10.92 5.00 -13.77
CA ASN A 134 -10.12 4.97 -12.55
C ASN A 134 -10.38 3.68 -11.77
N ALA A 135 -9.36 3.14 -11.13
CA ALA A 135 -9.49 2.01 -10.22
C ALA A 135 -8.61 2.24 -8.99
N SER A 136 -9.09 1.83 -7.83
CA SER A 136 -8.33 1.84 -6.58
C SER A 136 -8.71 0.61 -5.77
N ILE A 137 -7.80 -0.35 -5.73
CA ILE A 137 -8.05 -1.66 -5.12
C ILE A 137 -7.02 -1.88 -4.03
N THR A 138 -7.49 -2.06 -2.80
CA THR A 138 -6.66 -2.39 -1.65
C THR A 138 -6.73 -3.89 -1.39
N VAL A 139 -5.58 -4.54 -1.23
CA VAL A 139 -5.47 -5.99 -1.10
C VAL A 139 -4.98 -6.36 0.30
N PHE A 140 -5.72 -7.22 0.97
CA PHE A 140 -5.36 -7.78 2.28
C PHE A 140 -5.08 -9.28 2.20
N SER A 141 -4.20 -9.78 3.07
CA SER A 141 -3.99 -11.22 3.28
C SER A 141 -4.93 -11.81 4.35
N ASP A 142 -5.56 -10.97 5.17
CA ASP A 142 -6.50 -11.40 6.22
C ASP A 142 -7.80 -10.58 6.19
N ARG A 143 -8.93 -11.26 6.37
CA ARG A 143 -10.26 -10.64 6.33
C ARG A 143 -10.52 -9.67 7.48
N LYS A 144 -10.07 -9.99 8.69
CA LYS A 144 -10.20 -9.10 9.84
C LYS A 144 -9.43 -7.81 9.63
N ALA A 145 -8.28 -7.87 8.96
CA ALA A 145 -7.52 -6.67 8.61
C ALA A 145 -8.29 -5.79 7.62
N ALA A 146 -8.90 -6.39 6.59
CA ALA A 146 -9.77 -5.67 5.67
C ALA A 146 -10.95 -4.97 6.39
N ASP A 147 -11.60 -5.67 7.34
CA ASP A 147 -12.73 -5.14 8.11
C ASP A 147 -12.32 -4.00 9.07
N LEU A 148 -11.04 -3.90 9.44
CA LEU A 148 -10.52 -2.82 10.30
C LEU A 148 -10.37 -1.48 9.58
N ARG A 149 -10.46 -1.44 8.24
CA ARG A 149 -10.16 -0.24 7.45
C ARG A 149 -10.88 1.01 7.94
N ASP A 150 -12.19 0.95 8.12
CA ASP A 150 -12.96 2.13 8.50
C ASP A 150 -12.60 2.62 9.90
N LYS A 151 -12.25 1.69 10.79
CA LYS A 151 -11.77 1.98 12.14
C LYS A 151 -10.39 2.67 12.10
N VAL A 152 -9.49 2.20 11.24
CA VAL A 152 -8.15 2.78 11.04
C VAL A 152 -8.26 4.18 10.41
N ILE A 153 -9.04 4.33 9.33
CA ILE A 153 -9.21 5.62 8.64
C ILE A 153 -9.90 6.67 9.52
N SER A 154 -10.82 6.25 10.39
CA SER A 154 -11.49 7.15 11.33
C SER A 154 -10.71 7.40 12.63
N GLU A 155 -9.45 6.95 12.71
CA GLU A 155 -8.56 7.08 13.87
C GLU A 155 -9.15 6.48 15.17
N LYS A 156 -10.03 5.48 15.04
CA LYS A 156 -10.67 4.78 16.16
C LYS A 156 -9.98 3.46 16.52
N ALA A 157 -9.02 3.02 15.71
CA ALA A 157 -8.31 1.76 15.92
C ALA A 157 -7.33 1.89 17.10
N THR A 158 -7.19 0.81 17.87
CA THR A 158 -6.09 0.71 18.83
C THR A 158 -4.77 0.54 18.09
N SER A 159 -3.64 0.79 18.75
CA SER A 159 -2.33 0.60 18.13
C SER A 159 -2.05 -0.84 17.69
N SER A 160 -2.65 -1.84 18.34
CA SER A 160 -2.51 -3.25 17.92
C SER A 160 -3.38 -3.58 16.71
N GLU A 161 -4.56 -2.96 16.60
CA GLU A 161 -5.43 -3.11 15.43
C GLU A 161 -4.82 -2.41 14.21
N GLU A 162 -4.22 -1.23 14.39
CA GLU A 162 -3.50 -0.53 13.34
C GLU A 162 -2.27 -1.33 12.87
N GLU A 163 -1.51 -1.93 13.79
CA GLU A 163 -0.37 -2.80 13.45
C GLU A 163 -0.84 -4.03 12.66
N PHE A 164 -1.86 -4.73 13.14
CA PHE A 164 -2.46 -5.86 12.42
C PHE A 164 -2.98 -5.47 11.03
N TYR A 165 -3.64 -4.31 10.91
CA TYR A 165 -4.10 -3.78 9.63
C TYR A 165 -2.94 -3.58 8.63
N LEU A 166 -1.84 -3.00 9.09
CA LEU A 166 -0.70 -2.69 8.23
C LEU A 166 0.11 -3.94 7.88
N ASP A 167 0.25 -4.90 8.79
CA ASP A 167 0.96 -6.16 8.56
C ASP A 167 0.24 -7.04 7.53
N HIS A 168 -1.09 -6.89 7.42
CA HIS A 168 -1.91 -7.63 6.46
C HIS A 168 -2.32 -6.81 5.23
N LEU A 169 -1.89 -5.55 5.11
CA LEU A 169 -2.05 -4.74 3.89
C LEU A 169 -0.91 -5.07 2.92
N VAL A 170 -1.21 -5.89 1.92
CA VAL A 170 -0.18 -6.58 1.11
C VAL A 170 -0.06 -6.08 -0.33
N ALA A 171 -1.04 -5.32 -0.84
CA ALA A 171 -0.88 -4.62 -2.11
C ALA A 171 -1.89 -3.49 -2.33
N SER A 172 -1.58 -2.62 -3.30
CA SER A 172 -2.44 -1.58 -3.84
C SER A 172 -2.37 -1.57 -5.36
N TYR A 173 -3.51 -1.67 -6.02
CA TYR A 173 -3.65 -1.46 -7.46
C TYR A 173 -4.36 -0.14 -7.72
N SER A 174 -3.76 0.70 -8.57
CA SER A 174 -4.28 2.02 -8.88
C SER A 174 -4.19 2.32 -10.37
N LYS A 175 -5.29 2.79 -10.94
CA LYS A 175 -5.39 3.27 -12.33
C LYS A 175 -6.07 4.63 -12.34
N ASN A 176 -5.53 5.58 -13.08
CA ASN A 176 -6.11 6.89 -13.33
C ASN A 176 -5.82 7.31 -14.76
N ALA A 177 -6.81 7.19 -15.65
CA ALA A 177 -6.65 7.51 -17.06
C ALA A 177 -6.41 9.01 -17.32
N ASN A 178 -6.70 9.90 -16.36
CA ASN A 178 -6.47 11.34 -16.55
C ASN A 178 -5.00 11.70 -16.43
N THR A 179 -4.24 10.96 -15.62
CA THR A 179 -2.80 11.21 -15.38
C THR A 179 -1.90 10.18 -16.04
N GLY A 180 -2.47 9.09 -16.58
CA GLY A 180 -1.71 7.92 -17.03
C GLY A 180 -1.14 7.09 -15.88
N PHE A 181 -1.49 7.39 -14.63
CA PHE A 181 -1.01 6.64 -13.48
C PHE A 181 -1.63 5.24 -13.47
N HIS A 182 -0.83 4.21 -13.64
CA HIS A 182 -1.28 2.82 -13.65
C HIS A 182 -0.23 1.93 -12.99
N VAL A 183 -0.47 1.55 -11.74
CA VAL A 183 0.54 0.93 -10.87
C VAL A 183 -0.08 -0.19 -10.03
N PHE A 184 0.69 -1.25 -9.83
CA PHE A 184 0.46 -2.26 -8.80
C PHE A 184 1.68 -2.31 -7.85
N GLU A 185 1.45 -1.94 -6.59
CA GLU A 185 2.44 -1.99 -5.51
C GLU A 185 2.16 -3.18 -4.60
N ILE A 186 3.18 -3.97 -4.31
CA ILE A 186 3.12 -5.22 -3.55
C ILE A 186 4.05 -5.07 -2.34
N TRP A 187 3.58 -5.52 -1.18
CA TRP A 187 4.34 -5.60 0.06
C TRP A 187 4.15 -7.01 0.65
N PHE A 188 5.12 -7.90 0.43
CA PHE A 188 4.99 -9.34 0.76
C PHE A 188 4.88 -9.58 2.26
N ASP A 189 5.53 -8.73 3.06
CA ASP A 189 5.52 -8.80 4.53
C ASP A 189 4.65 -7.68 5.15
N GLY A 190 3.60 -7.26 4.43
CA GLY A 190 2.78 -6.11 4.81
C GLY A 190 3.44 -4.76 4.49
N ILE A 191 2.68 -3.67 4.53
CA ILE A 191 3.12 -2.35 4.01
C ILE A 191 4.33 -1.74 4.76
N ASN A 192 4.61 -2.21 5.98
CA ASN A 192 5.80 -1.81 6.74
C ASN A 192 7.00 -2.74 6.53
N GLY A 193 6.79 -3.85 5.83
CA GLY A 193 7.81 -4.82 5.48
C GLY A 193 8.87 -4.24 4.54
N SER A 194 10.02 -4.90 4.50
CA SER A 194 11.12 -4.50 3.60
C SER A 194 11.01 -5.11 2.21
N ASP A 195 10.29 -6.23 2.07
CA ASP A 195 10.11 -6.90 0.78
C ASP A 195 8.91 -6.31 0.04
N SER A 196 9.20 -5.60 -1.06
CA SER A 196 8.20 -4.90 -1.84
C SER A 196 8.56 -4.86 -3.32
N LYS A 197 7.54 -4.75 -4.16
CA LYS A 197 7.68 -4.67 -5.61
C LYS A 197 6.67 -3.68 -6.18
N LYS A 198 7.11 -2.88 -7.15
CA LYS A 198 6.25 -1.96 -7.90
C LYS A 198 6.24 -2.37 -9.36
N ILE A 199 5.05 -2.39 -9.96
CA ILE A 199 4.82 -2.71 -11.36
C ILE A 199 4.06 -1.53 -11.97
N GLU A 200 4.61 -0.97 -13.04
CA GLU A 200 3.97 0.08 -13.82
C GLU A 200 3.42 -0.53 -15.12
N TYR A 201 2.23 -0.10 -15.53
CA TYR A 201 1.49 -0.67 -16.66
C TYR A 201 1.34 0.29 -17.83
#